data_AF-A0A843BYT7-F1
#
_entry.id   AF-A0A843BYT7-F1
#
_cell.length_a   1.000
_cell.length_b   1.000
_cell.length_c   1.000
_cell.angle_alpha   90.00
_cell.angle_beta   90.00
_cell.angle_gamma   90.00
#
_symmetry.space_group_name_H-M   'P 1'
#
loop_
_entity.id
_entity.type
_entity.pdbx_description
1 polymer ?
#
loop_
_entity_poly.entity_id
_entity_poly.type
_entity_poly.pdbx_seq_one_letter_code
_entity_poly.pdbx_strand_id
1 'polypeptide(L)'
;PDKDIFETVTKVGTGFTDADLEKLPKLLNKHKISHKHPRVESMLDVDVWFEPSVVIEIRGAELTLSPVHTCAMNVIREGSGVAIRFPRFTGKYRVDKSPEDATTTEEMIEMYRGQLKKIDG
;
A
#
# COMPACT_ATOMS: atom_id res chain seq x y z
N PRO A 1 -9.51 -5.88 9.46
CA PRO A 1 -8.84 -4.65 9.96
C PRO A 1 -9.59 -4.06 11.16
N ASP A 2 -9.04 -4.16 12.38
CA ASP A 2 -9.73 -3.78 13.62
C ASP A 2 -10.09 -2.30 13.73
N LYS A 3 -9.48 -1.44 12.90
CA LYS A 3 -9.71 0.02 12.89
C LYS A 3 -10.42 0.55 11.65
N ASP A 4 -10.78 -0.32 10.70
CA ASP A 4 -11.41 0.06 9.42
C ASP A 4 -10.71 1.22 8.67
N ILE A 5 -9.38 1.27 8.76
CA ILE A 5 -8.51 2.30 8.16
C ILE A 5 -7.48 1.63 7.25
N PHE A 6 -7.19 2.28 6.13
CA PHE A 6 -6.16 1.96 5.15
C PHE A 6 -4.90 2.79 5.42
N GLU A 7 -3.81 2.09 5.72
CA GLU A 7 -2.52 2.71 6.01
C GLU A 7 -1.61 2.65 4.78
N THR A 8 -0.84 3.70 4.54
CA THR A 8 0.10 3.74 3.42
C THR A 8 1.29 2.83 3.67
N VAL A 9 1.68 2.05 2.64
CA VAL A 9 2.81 1.11 2.72
C VAL A 9 3.86 1.34 1.62
N THR A 10 3.49 1.95 0.50
CA THR A 10 4.45 2.21 -0.59
C THR A 10 3.92 3.24 -1.59
N LYS A 11 4.81 3.77 -2.44
CA LYS A 11 4.48 4.47 -3.69
C LYS A 11 4.97 3.61 -4.86
N VAL A 12 4.08 3.25 -5.78
CA VAL A 12 4.42 2.41 -6.94
C VAL A 12 4.28 3.20 -8.23
N GLY A 13 5.34 3.17 -9.06
CA GLY A 13 5.36 3.80 -10.38
C GLY A 13 5.94 2.89 -11.47
N THR A 14 6.16 1.61 -11.17
CA THR A 14 6.77 0.65 -12.10
C THR A 14 5.94 -0.63 -12.19
N GLY A 15 6.05 -1.36 -13.30
CA GLY A 15 5.28 -2.57 -13.57
C GLY A 15 3.94 -2.33 -14.28
N PHE A 16 3.64 -1.07 -14.64
CA PHE A 16 2.50 -0.71 -15.47
C PHE A 16 2.89 -0.78 -16.95
N THR A 17 2.07 -1.45 -17.76
CA THR A 17 2.17 -1.41 -19.22
C THR A 17 1.56 -0.13 -19.78
N ASP A 18 1.80 0.21 -21.05
CA ASP A 18 1.16 1.37 -21.69
C ASP A 18 -0.38 1.28 -21.63
N ALA A 19 -0.93 0.08 -21.84
CA ALA A 19 -2.36 -0.18 -21.71
C ALA A 19 -2.87 0.06 -20.28
N ASP A 20 -2.07 -0.27 -19.25
CA ASP A 20 -2.41 0.04 -17.86
C ASP A 20 -2.41 1.55 -17.60
N LEU A 21 -1.41 2.27 -18.12
CA LEU A 21 -1.30 3.71 -17.95
C LEU A 21 -2.46 4.47 -18.62
N GLU A 22 -3.05 3.92 -19.69
CA GLU A 22 -4.27 4.46 -20.29
C GLU A 22 -5.54 4.09 -19.51
N LYS A 23 -5.59 2.89 -18.92
CA LYS A 23 -6.77 2.35 -18.24
C LYS A 23 -6.90 2.88 -16.81
N LEU A 24 -5.80 2.95 -16.06
CA LEU A 24 -5.78 3.25 -14.64
C LEU A 24 -6.38 4.63 -14.33
N PRO A 25 -6.07 5.73 -15.06
CA PRO A 25 -6.73 7.01 -14.85
C PRO A 25 -8.24 6.94 -15.08
N LYS A 26 -8.71 6.22 -16.10
CA LYS A 26 -10.15 6.06 -16.38
C LYS A 26 -10.88 5.29 -15.26
N LEU A 27 -10.18 4.34 -14.63
CA LEU A 27 -10.70 3.58 -13.49
C LEU A 27 -10.73 4.45 -12.23
N LEU A 28 -9.61 5.09 -11.88
CA LEU A 28 -9.45 5.85 -10.63
C LEU A 28 -10.20 7.18 -10.64
N ASN A 29 -10.33 7.87 -11.79
CA ASN A 29 -11.00 9.17 -11.86
C ASN A 29 -12.47 9.12 -11.41
N LYS A 30 -13.12 7.96 -11.50
CA LYS A 30 -14.49 7.76 -10.98
C LYS A 30 -14.58 7.86 -9.47
N HIS A 31 -13.47 7.62 -8.78
CA HIS A 31 -13.32 7.61 -7.33
C HIS A 31 -12.54 8.81 -6.81
N LYS A 32 -12.25 9.79 -7.68
CA LYS A 32 -11.48 10.98 -7.32
C LYS A 32 -12.25 11.82 -6.31
N ILE A 33 -11.56 12.20 -5.24
CA ILE A 33 -12.08 13.07 -4.17
C ILE A 33 -11.13 14.25 -3.94
N SER A 34 -11.64 15.35 -3.40
CA SER A 34 -10.88 16.59 -3.20
C SER A 34 -10.07 16.62 -1.90
N HIS A 35 -10.22 15.62 -1.03
CA HIS A 35 -9.62 15.58 0.31
C HIS A 35 -9.22 14.15 0.68
N LYS A 36 -8.36 13.98 1.69
CA LYS A 36 -7.99 12.67 2.23
C LYS A 36 -9.25 11.95 2.74
N HIS A 37 -9.47 10.73 2.25
CA HIS A 37 -10.61 9.92 2.69
C HIS A 37 -10.50 9.62 4.21
N PRO A 38 -11.60 9.67 5.01
CA PRO A 38 -11.52 9.44 6.46
C PRO A 38 -10.96 8.08 6.87
N ARG A 39 -11.18 7.06 6.02
CA ARG A 39 -10.61 5.71 6.18
C ARG A 39 -9.17 5.60 5.70
N VAL A 40 -8.48 6.66 5.28
CA VAL A 40 -7.10 6.60 4.79
C VAL A 40 -6.18 7.36 5.72
N GLU A 41 -5.19 6.68 6.28
CA GLU A 41 -4.15 7.29 7.09
C GLU A 41 -2.85 7.42 6.28
N SER A 42 -2.36 8.65 6.16
CA SER A 42 -1.22 8.99 5.30
C SER A 42 -0.57 10.27 5.78
N MET A 43 0.77 10.27 5.78
CA MET A 43 1.63 11.45 5.96
C MET A 43 2.24 11.93 4.64
N LEU A 44 1.86 11.31 3.53
CA LEU A 44 2.40 11.63 2.21
C LEU A 44 1.70 12.84 1.63
N ASP A 45 2.49 13.74 1.05
CA ASP A 45 1.98 14.76 0.14
C ASP A 45 1.65 14.11 -1.21
N VAL A 46 0.42 14.31 -1.68
CA VAL A 46 -0.14 13.72 -2.90
C VAL A 46 -1.01 14.73 -3.63
N ASP A 47 -0.96 14.73 -4.96
CA ASP A 47 -1.69 15.68 -5.79
C ASP A 47 -3.20 15.41 -5.84
N VAL A 48 -3.59 14.14 -5.71
CA VAL A 48 -4.96 13.68 -5.87
C VAL A 48 -5.28 12.59 -4.85
N TRP A 49 -6.48 12.67 -4.28
CA TRP A 49 -7.03 11.65 -3.40
C TRP A 49 -8.10 10.83 -4.12
N PHE A 50 -8.23 9.57 -3.70
CA PHE A 50 -9.25 8.64 -4.21
C PHE A 50 -9.94 7.95 -3.03
N GLU A 51 -11.21 7.61 -3.23
CA GLU A 51 -11.90 6.65 -2.37
C GLU A 51 -11.23 5.26 -2.48
N PRO A 52 -11.01 4.54 -1.37
CA PRO A 52 -10.52 3.16 -1.42
C PRO A 52 -11.51 2.26 -2.16
N SER A 53 -11.17 1.85 -3.38
CA SER A 53 -12.07 1.04 -4.22
C SER A 53 -11.36 0.02 -5.11
N VAL A 54 -10.09 0.24 -5.45
CA VAL A 54 -9.32 -0.61 -6.37
C VAL A 54 -8.22 -1.33 -5.63
N VAL A 55 -8.19 -2.67 -5.74
CA VAL A 55 -7.12 -3.51 -5.20
C VAL A 55 -6.22 -3.99 -6.33
N ILE A 56 -4.91 -3.85 -6.14
CA ILE A 56 -3.88 -4.31 -7.07
C ILE A 56 -2.87 -5.21 -6.37
N GLU A 57 -2.31 -6.16 -7.11
CA GLU A 57 -1.21 -6.99 -6.62
C GLU A 57 0.13 -6.28 -6.87
N ILE A 58 0.88 -6.04 -5.80
CA ILE A 58 2.23 -5.46 -5.82
C ILE A 58 3.23 -6.51 -5.35
N ARG A 59 4.41 -6.52 -5.97
CA ARG A 59 5.56 -7.28 -5.51
C ARG A 59 6.70 -6.33 -5.12
N GLY A 60 7.31 -6.56 -3.97
CA GLY A 60 8.53 -5.89 -3.53
C GLY A 60 9.72 -6.84 -3.44
N ALA A 61 10.92 -6.27 -3.30
CA ALA A 61 12.12 -7.05 -3.02
C ALA A 61 12.26 -7.38 -1.52
N GLU A 62 11.97 -6.40 -0.67
CA GLU A 62 12.07 -6.50 0.78
C GLU A 62 11.11 -5.51 1.46
N LEU A 63 10.89 -5.73 2.76
CA LEU A 63 10.21 -4.81 3.65
C LEU A 63 11.23 -4.02 4.48
N THR A 64 11.01 -2.72 4.62
CA THR A 64 11.88 -1.81 5.36
C THR A 64 11.07 -0.95 6.34
N LEU A 65 11.76 -0.30 7.28
CA LEU A 65 11.15 0.71 8.13
C LEU A 65 11.25 2.08 7.46
N SER A 66 10.15 2.84 7.48
CA SER A 66 10.02 4.15 6.83
C SER A 66 9.37 5.15 7.78
N PRO A 67 9.87 6.40 7.85
CA PRO A 67 9.24 7.45 8.66
C PRO A 67 7.99 8.04 8.00
N VAL A 68 7.75 7.79 6.70
CA VAL A 68 6.66 8.45 5.94
C VAL A 68 5.46 7.54 5.65
N HIS A 69 5.64 6.23 5.75
CA HIS A 69 4.58 5.25 5.56
C HIS A 69 3.95 4.89 6.89
N THR A 70 2.62 4.88 6.94
CA THR A 70 1.82 4.78 8.16
C THR A 70 1.49 3.34 8.57
N CYS A 71 1.69 2.37 7.68
CA CYS A 71 1.43 0.96 7.97
C CYS A 71 2.25 0.53 9.20
N ALA A 72 1.58 0.04 10.25
CA ALA A 72 2.22 -0.38 11.50
C ALA A 72 3.12 0.71 12.15
N MET A 73 2.74 1.98 12.02
CA MET A 73 3.46 3.11 12.61
C MET A 73 3.65 2.93 14.12
N ASN A 74 4.87 3.16 14.61
CA ASN A 74 5.28 3.02 16.02
C ASN A 74 5.18 1.58 16.59
N VAL A 75 4.83 0.57 15.80
CA VAL A 75 4.66 -0.81 16.29
C VAL A 75 5.99 -1.56 16.35
N ILE A 76 6.83 -1.39 15.33
CA ILE A 76 8.14 -2.07 15.26
C ILE A 76 9.26 -1.19 15.81
N ARG A 77 9.22 0.08 15.42
CA ARG A 77 10.16 1.11 15.87
C ARG A 77 9.39 2.43 16.01
N GLU A 78 9.63 3.13 17.10
CA GLU A 78 9.07 4.46 17.31
C GLU A 78 9.49 5.41 16.17
N GLY A 79 8.53 6.19 15.66
CA GLY A 79 8.70 7.10 14.53
C GLY A 79 8.83 6.42 13.17
N SER A 80 8.46 5.15 13.04
CA SER A 80 8.52 4.43 11.76
C SER A 80 7.36 3.45 11.56
N GLY A 81 6.90 3.34 10.32
CA GLY A 81 6.03 2.27 9.84
C GLY A 81 6.77 1.32 8.90
N VAL A 82 6.08 0.28 8.44
CA VAL A 82 6.56 -0.71 7.48
C VAL A 82 6.31 -0.21 6.06
N ALA A 83 7.31 -0.39 5.20
CA ALA A 83 7.23 -0.03 3.79
C ALA A 83 7.73 -1.14 2.88
N ILE A 84 7.21 -1.17 1.65
CA ILE A 84 7.69 -2.08 0.61
C ILE A 84 8.78 -1.39 -0.21
N ARG A 85 9.98 -2.00 -0.29
CA ARG A 85 11.09 -1.52 -1.11
C ARG A 85 11.06 -2.15 -2.51
N PHE A 86 11.36 -1.32 -3.51
CA PHE A 86 11.30 -1.66 -4.94
C PHE A 86 9.94 -2.26 -5.36
N PRO A 87 8.82 -1.57 -5.05
CA PRO A 87 7.50 -2.03 -5.41
C PRO A 87 7.32 -2.04 -6.93
N ARG A 88 6.72 -3.11 -7.44
CA ARG A 88 6.32 -3.26 -8.84
C ARG A 88 4.90 -3.79 -8.90
N PHE A 89 4.06 -3.17 -9.72
CA PHE A 89 2.77 -3.73 -10.09
C PHE A 89 2.99 -5.03 -10.89
N THR A 90 2.21 -6.08 -10.59
CA THR A 90 2.38 -7.38 -11.25
C THR A 90 1.54 -7.54 -12.52
N GLY A 91 0.74 -6.54 -12.88
CA GLY A 91 -0.25 -6.61 -13.96
C GLY A 91 -1.62 -7.13 -13.52
N LYS A 92 -1.79 -7.52 -12.24
CA LYS A 92 -3.04 -8.08 -11.73
C LYS A 92 -3.87 -7.06 -10.94
N TYR A 93 -5.01 -6.69 -11.52
CA TYR A 93 -6.09 -6.03 -10.80
C TYR A 93 -6.93 -7.08 -10.08
N ARG A 94 -7.08 -6.96 -8.77
CA ARG A 94 -7.82 -7.92 -7.94
C ARG A 94 -9.30 -7.53 -7.89
N VAL A 95 -9.98 -7.69 -9.02
CA VAL A 95 -11.44 -7.44 -9.14
C VAL A 95 -12.27 -8.43 -8.32
N ASP A 96 -11.64 -9.52 -7.87
CA ASP A 96 -12.18 -10.52 -6.97
C ASP A 96 -12.08 -10.12 -5.49
N LYS A 97 -11.46 -8.97 -5.18
CA LYS A 97 -11.25 -8.47 -3.81
C LYS A 97 -11.89 -7.11 -3.61
N SER A 98 -12.55 -6.94 -2.47
CA SER A 98 -12.90 -5.62 -1.94
C SER A 98 -11.68 -4.95 -1.30
N PRO A 99 -11.68 -3.61 -1.10
CA PRO A 99 -10.63 -2.92 -0.35
C PRO A 99 -10.36 -3.57 1.01
N GLU A 100 -11.39 -4.06 1.69
CA GLU A 100 -11.33 -4.71 3.00
C GLU A 100 -10.63 -6.08 2.97
N ASP A 101 -10.54 -6.72 1.79
CA ASP A 101 -9.80 -7.97 1.56
C ASP A 101 -8.32 -7.75 1.19
N ALA A 102 -7.86 -6.49 1.20
CA ALA A 102 -6.46 -6.16 0.98
C ALA A 102 -5.56 -6.72 2.10
N THR A 103 -4.27 -6.80 1.82
CA THR A 103 -3.28 -7.27 2.80
C THR A 103 -3.34 -6.43 4.08
N THR A 104 -3.44 -7.07 5.23
CA THR A 104 -3.64 -6.38 6.51
C THR A 104 -2.34 -5.88 7.12
N THR A 105 -2.44 -4.95 8.06
CA THR A 105 -1.30 -4.45 8.83
C THR A 105 -0.60 -5.57 9.59
N GLU A 106 -1.35 -6.51 10.15
CA GLU A 106 -0.83 -7.68 10.85
C GLU A 106 -0.01 -8.58 9.92
N GLU A 107 -0.53 -8.88 8.72
CA GLU A 107 0.19 -9.64 7.70
C GLU A 107 1.50 -8.95 7.32
N MET A 108 1.49 -7.62 7.17
CA MET A 108 2.71 -6.84 6.88
C MET A 108 3.76 -6.92 7.99
N ILE A 109 3.34 -6.86 9.26
CA ILE A 109 4.22 -7.01 10.43
C ILE A 109 4.82 -8.42 10.48
N GLU A 110 4.00 -9.44 10.26
CA GLU A 110 4.44 -10.83 10.24
C GLU A 110 5.46 -11.09 9.13
N MET A 111 5.19 -10.58 7.92
CA MET A 111 6.12 -10.65 6.80
C MET A 111 7.45 -9.98 7.12
N TYR A 112 7.43 -8.78 7.72
CA TYR A 112 8.66 -8.06 8.09
C TYR A 112 9.49 -8.83 9.13
N ARG A 113 8.85 -9.33 10.19
CA ARG A 113 9.52 -10.14 11.22
C ARG A 113 10.06 -11.46 10.64
N GLY A 114 9.33 -12.06 9.71
CA GLY A 114 9.75 -13.27 8.99
C GLY A 114 10.97 -13.03 8.09
N GLN A 115 11.09 -11.84 7.50
CA GLN A 115 12.27 -11.45 6.71
C GLN A 115 13.52 -11.37 7.59
N LEU A 116 13.46 -10.72 8.76
CA LEU A 116 14.60 -10.59 9.68
C LEU A 116 15.15 -11.96 10.10
N LYS A 117 14.26 -12.89 10.47
CA LYS A 117 14.64 -14.26 10.84
C LYS A 117 15.40 -15.03 9.75
N LYS A 118 15.20 -14.69 8.48
CA LYS A 118 15.90 -15.32 7.34
C LYS A 118 17.27 -14.70 7.06
N ILE A 119 17.52 -13.49 7.54
CA ILE A 119 18.81 -12.80 7.37
C ILE A 119 19.77 -13.22 8.49
N ASP A 120 19.25 -13.52 9.68
CA ASP A 120 20.03 -13.90 10.86
C ASP A 120 20.42 -15.40 10.90
N GLY A 121 20.01 -16.21 9.91
CA GLY A 121 20.28 -17.66 9.84
C GLY A 121 21.01 -18.05 8.58
#